data_AF-A0A2D8KLC4-F1
#
_entry.id   AF-A0A2D8KLC4-F1
#
_cell.length_a   1.000
_cell.length_b   1.000
_cell.length_c   1.000
_cell.angle_alpha   90.00
_cell.angle_beta   90.00
_cell.angle_gamma   90.00
#
_symmetry.space_group_name_H-M   'P 1'
#
loop_
_entity.id
_entity.type
_entity.pdbx_description
1 polymer ?
#
loop_
_entity_poly.entity_id
_entity_poly.type
_entity_poly.pdbx_seq_one_letter_code
_entity_poly.pdbx_strand_id
1 'polypeptide(L)' 'EIRTLAFEETKLLNFYNVAGIRFNNIATNDAMVKSKLNEMSAQGWELVFVASGVESADKERDAIFITRYHFRKEK' A
#
# COMPACT_ATOMS: atom_id res chain seq x y z
N GLU A 1 -1.50 -24.82 -8.25
CA GLU A 1 -0.96 -23.60 -8.89
C GLU A 1 -2.03 -22.52 -8.91
N ILE A 2 -1.96 -21.58 -7.97
CA ILE A 2 -2.78 -20.35 -8.02
C ILE A 2 -2.07 -19.45 -9.04
N ARG A 3 -2.31 -19.71 -10.31
CA ARG A 3 -1.88 -18.83 -11.41
C ARG A 3 -2.61 -17.50 -11.23
N THR A 4 -1.93 -16.57 -10.59
CA THR A 4 -1.88 -15.15 -10.92
C THR A 4 -2.93 -14.72 -11.95
N LEU A 5 -4.16 -14.50 -11.49
CA LEU A 5 -4.96 -13.42 -12.08
C LEU A 5 -4.07 -12.19 -11.98
N ALA A 6 -3.76 -11.56 -13.11
CA ALA A 6 -2.96 -10.35 -13.14
C ALA A 6 -3.76 -9.27 -12.39
N PHE A 7 -3.53 -9.16 -11.09
CA PHE A 7 -4.01 -8.04 -10.31
C PHE A 7 -3.38 -6.78 -10.90
N GLU A 8 -4.19 -5.75 -11.10
CA GLU A 8 -3.70 -4.45 -11.53
C GLU A 8 -2.79 -3.91 -10.42
N GLU A 9 -1.48 -3.94 -10.68
CA GLU A 9 -0.47 -3.47 -9.73
C GLU A 9 -0.11 -2.02 -10.03
N THR A 10 -0.31 -1.14 -9.05
CA THR A 10 0.22 0.23 -9.09
C THR A 10 1.51 0.28 -8.27
N LYS A 11 2.64 0.58 -8.90
CA LYS A 11 3.93 0.69 -8.20
C LYS A 11 3.98 1.98 -7.37
N LEU A 12 4.30 1.83 -6.08
CA LEU A 12 4.60 2.95 -5.21
C LEU A 12 6.07 3.39 -5.36
N LEU A 13 6.34 4.67 -5.09
CA LEU A 13 7.68 5.23 -5.12
C LEU A 13 8.47 4.87 -3.85
N ASN A 14 9.77 4.59 -3.95
CA ASN A 14 10.61 4.29 -2.79
C ASN A 14 10.66 5.44 -1.77
N PHE A 15 10.64 5.15 -0.47
CA PHE A 15 10.70 6.19 0.57
C PHE A 15 12.10 6.75 0.81
N TYR A 16 13.14 6.00 0.47
CA TYR A 16 14.54 6.35 0.74
C TYR A 16 15.40 6.27 -0.52
N ASN A 17 16.51 7.01 -0.52
CA ASN A 17 17.65 6.79 -1.40
C ASN A 17 18.96 6.98 -0.60
N VAL A 18 20.10 6.96 -1.29
CA VAL A 18 21.42 7.15 -0.66
C VAL A 18 21.60 8.50 0.06
N ALA A 19 20.78 9.50 -0.25
CA ALA A 19 20.83 10.83 0.37
C ALA A 19 19.82 10.99 1.53
N GLY A 20 18.95 10.00 1.78
CA GLY A 20 17.98 10.00 2.86
C GLY A 20 16.53 9.89 2.39
N ILE A 21 15.62 10.52 3.14
CA ILE A 21 14.15 10.40 2.95
C ILE A 21 13.69 11.23 1.74
N ARG A 22 12.83 10.63 0.91
CA ARG A 22 12.20 11.24 -0.26
C ARG A 22 10.78 11.73 0.07
N PHE A 23 10.65 12.88 0.76
CA PHE A 23 9.34 13.39 1.19
C PHE A 23 8.32 13.59 0.05
N ASN A 24 8.77 14.01 -1.13
CA ASN A 24 7.89 14.12 -2.30
C ASN A 24 7.32 12.77 -2.72
N ASN A 25 8.13 11.70 -2.68
CA ASN A 25 7.63 10.36 -2.98
C ASN A 25 6.58 9.90 -1.96
N ILE A 26 6.81 10.21 -0.68
CA ILE A 26 5.85 9.89 0.40
C ILE A 26 4.53 10.61 0.14
N ALA A 27 4.57 11.92 -0.16
CA ALA A 27 3.38 12.69 -0.47
C ALA A 27 2.63 12.17 -1.71
N THR A 28 3.34 11.79 -2.77
CA THR A 28 2.75 11.20 -3.97
C THR A 28 2.08 9.85 -3.67
N ASN A 29 2.75 8.97 -2.93
CA ASN A 29 2.20 7.67 -2.56
C ASN A 29 0.96 7.82 -1.64
N ASP A 30 0.99 8.76 -0.69
CA ASP A 30 -0.15 9.06 0.18
C ASP A 30 -1.35 9.55 -0.63
N ALA A 31 -1.14 10.45 -1.60
CA ALA A 31 -2.19 10.90 -2.50
C ALA A 31 -2.79 9.76 -3.34
N MET A 32 -1.94 8.85 -3.86
CA MET A 32 -2.39 7.68 -4.63
C MET A 32 -3.22 6.71 -3.77
N VAL A 33 -2.75 6.39 -2.56
CA VAL A 33 -3.48 5.51 -1.63
C VAL A 33 -4.82 6.16 -1.25
N LYS A 34 -4.82 7.45 -0.87
CA LYS A 34 -6.05 8.20 -0.56
C LYS A 34 -7.04 8.19 -1.71
N SER A 35 -6.57 8.40 -2.94
CA SER A 35 -7.42 8.33 -4.13
C SER A 35 -8.12 6.98 -4.23
N LYS A 36 -7.37 5.88 -4.04
CA LYS A 36 -7.95 4.53 -4.08
C LYS A 36 -8.94 4.29 -2.94
N LEU A 37 -8.64 4.71 -1.71
CA LEU A 37 -9.56 4.59 -0.58
C LEU A 37 -10.89 5.33 -0.85
N ASN A 38 -10.81 6.54 -1.42
CA ASN A 38 -11.99 7.32 -1.81
C ASN A 38 -12.78 6.64 -2.93
N GLU A 39 -12.10 6.07 -3.93
CA GLU A 39 -12.73 5.29 -5.00
C GLU A 39 -13.49 4.08 -4.44
N MET A 40 -12.88 3.32 -3.52
CA MET A 40 -13.52 2.19 -2.84
C MET A 40 -14.76 2.64 -2.07
N SER A 41 -14.67 3.75 -1.33
CA SER A 41 -15.80 4.34 -0.62
C SER A 41 -16.93 4.77 -1.56
N ALA A 42 -16.61 5.41 -2.69
CA ALA A 42 -17.61 5.82 -3.69
C ALA A 42 -18.31 4.61 -4.35
N GLN A 43 -17.63 3.47 -4.44
CA GLN A 43 -18.20 2.20 -4.89
C GLN A 43 -19.03 1.48 -3.82
N GLY A 44 -19.21 2.08 -2.64
CA GLY A 44 -19.99 1.53 -1.53
C GLY A 44 -19.25 0.50 -0.68
N TRP A 45 -17.92 0.47 -0.73
CA TRP A 45 -17.13 -0.33 0.20
C TRP A 45 -16.84 0.46 1.47
N GLU A 46 -17.08 -0.16 2.62
CA GLU A 46 -16.75 0.34 3.94
C GLU A 46 -15.36 -0.18 4.36
N LEU A 47 -14.43 0.71 4.69
CA LEU A 47 -13.16 0.34 5.30
C LEU A 47 -13.40 -0.02 6.76
N VAL A 48 -13.19 -1.29 7.13
CA VAL A 48 -13.50 -1.79 8.48
C VAL A 48 -12.28 -2.02 9.35
N PHE A 49 -11.11 -2.25 8.74
CA PHE A 49 -9.88 -2.50 9.49
C PHE A 49 -8.64 -2.17 8.64
N VAL A 50 -7.61 -1.64 9.30
CA VAL A 50 -6.29 -1.39 8.71
C VAL A 50 -5.25 -2.12 9.55
N ALA A 51 -4.42 -2.93 8.91
CA ALA A 51 -3.30 -3.61 9.54
C ALA A 51 -2.00 -3.26 8.83
N SER A 52 -0.96 -2.96 9.60
CA SER A 52 0.39 -2.75 9.08
C SER A 52 1.34 -3.79 9.64
N GLY A 53 2.32 -4.18 8.84
CA GLY A 53 3.40 -5.07 9.21
C GLY A 53 4.71 -4.57 8.63
N VAL A 54 5.79 -4.81 9.37
CA VAL A 54 7.15 -4.59 8.90
C VAL A 54 7.91 -5.90 9.02
N GLU A 55 8.60 -6.26 7.95
CA GLU A 55 9.55 -7.36 7.94
C GLU A 55 10.90 -6.78 7.58
N SER A 56 11.79 -6.72 8.58
CA SER A 56 13.20 -6.38 8.36
C SER A 56 13.96 -7.67 8.07
N ALA A 57 14.71 -7.70 6.98
CA ALA A 57 15.67 -8.78 6.78
C ALA A 57 16.80 -8.65 7.82
N ASP A 58 17.06 -9.71 8.58
CA ASP A 58 18.04 -9.72 9.68
C ASP A 58 19.48 -9.43 9.19
N LYS A 59 19.77 -9.78 7.91
CA LYS A 59 21.11 -9.63 7.29
C LYS A 59 21.11 -8.87 5.96
N GLU A 60 19.95 -8.43 5.47
CA GLU A 60 19.87 -7.59 4.25
C GLU A 60 19.47 -6.17 4.61
N ARG A 61 19.81 -5.21 3.75
CA ARG A 61 19.53 -3.78 3.95
C ARG A 61 18.08 -3.40 3.69
N ASP A 62 17.28 -4.35 3.20
CA ASP A 62 15.94 -4.09 2.71
C ASP A 62 14.91 -4.50 3.76
N ALA A 63 13.94 -3.61 3.96
CA ALA A 63 12.79 -3.86 4.81
C ALA A 63 11.52 -3.77 3.98
N ILE A 64 10.61 -4.70 4.19
CA ILE A 64 9.30 -4.71 3.55
C ILE A 64 8.30 -4.08 4.50
N PHE A 65 7.66 -3.01 4.04
CA PHE A 65 6.54 -2.38 4.72
C PHE A 65 5.25 -2.80 4.00
N ILE A 66 4.31 -3.38 4.74
CA ILE A 66 3.02 -3.81 4.21
C ILE A 66 1.93 -3.11 5.00
N THR A 67 0.98 -2.49 4.30
CA THR A 67 -0.28 -2.03 4.90
C THR A 67 -1.43 -2.69 4.16
N ARG A 68 -2.33 -3.33 4.90
CA ARG A 68 -3.51 -4.02 4.42
C ARG A 68 -4.75 -3.25 4.83
N TYR A 69 -5.60 -2.98 3.85
CA TYR A 69 -6.89 -2.34 4.03
C TYR A 69 -7.98 -3.40 3.84
N HIS A 70 -8.78 -3.64 4.88
CA HIS A 70 -9.87 -4.60 4.84
C HIS A 70 -11.18 -3.86 4.60
N PHE A 71 -11.83 -4.20 3.50
CA PHE A 71 -13.11 -3.61 3.12
C PHE A 71 -14.25 -4.61 3.27
N ARG A 72 -15.42 -4.10 3.64
CA ARG A 72 -16.70 -4.81 3.66
C ARG A 72 -17.67 -4.08 2.74
N LYS A 73 -18.52 -4.83 2.04
CA LYS A 73 -19.67 -4.27 1.34
C LYS A 73 -20.91 -5.04 1.81
N GLU A 74 -21.93 -4.31 2.23
CA GLU A 74 -23.22 -4.93 2.54
C GLU A 74 -23.79 -5.57 1.28
N LYS A 75 -24.53 -6.67 1.44
CA LYS A 75 -25.14 -7.41 0.33
C LYS A 75 -26.32 -6.65 -0.26
#